data_AF-A0A928E434-F1
#
_entry.id   AF-A0A928E434-F1
#
_cell.length_a   1.000
_cell.length_b   1.000
_cell.length_c   1.000
_cell.angle_alpha   90.00
_cell.angle_beta   90.00
_cell.angle_gamma   90.00
#
_symmetry.space_group_name_H-M   'P 1'
#
loop_
_entity.id
_entity.type
_entity.pdbx_description
1 polymer ?
#
loop_
_entity_poly.entity_id
_entity_poly.type
_entity_poly.pdbx_seq_one_letter_code
_entity_poly.pdbx_strand_id
1 'polypeptide(L)'
;MLSGIRIFADDPIWRQILSELNATVLDAPTVTDVDMANLDISDPVHPMELKARILSATDNSRLLGQIFGTPTTLPYIQGKLVIALYKSGGMSSSDLKRALGYAADTSTHTVDTAIYQLRRKFGRDFITTNNGVYKLGRI
;
A
#
# COMPACT_ATOMS: atom_id res chain seq x y z
N MET A 1 6.93 9.06 -15.62
CA MET A 1 7.90 8.65 -14.61
C MET A 1 7.16 8.08 -13.41
N LEU A 2 7.53 6.87 -12.98
CA LEU A 2 6.96 6.11 -11.85
C LEU A 2 7.73 6.39 -10.53
N SER A 3 8.30 7.59 -10.41
CA SER A 3 9.16 7.97 -9.29
C SER A 3 8.43 7.83 -7.96
N GLY A 4 9.02 7.10 -7.02
CA GLY A 4 8.47 6.83 -5.69
C GLY A 4 7.48 5.66 -5.62
N ILE A 5 7.23 4.94 -6.71
CA ILE A 5 6.40 3.73 -6.72
C ILE A 5 7.29 2.50 -6.48
N ARG A 6 6.95 1.71 -5.46
CA ARG A 6 7.61 0.46 -5.12
C ARG A 6 6.86 -0.70 -5.76
N ILE A 7 7.54 -1.51 -6.55
CA ILE A 7 6.93 -2.57 -7.35
C ILE A 7 7.76 -3.85 -7.20
N PHE A 8 7.10 -4.97 -6.93
CA PHE A 8 7.73 -6.28 -7.03
C PHE A 8 7.50 -6.83 -8.44
N ALA A 9 8.57 -7.34 -9.05
CA ALA A 9 8.56 -8.07 -10.30
C ALA A 9 9.53 -9.25 -10.19
N ASP A 10 9.05 -10.44 -10.52
CA ASP A 10 9.80 -11.70 -10.57
C ASP A 10 10.63 -11.82 -11.87
N ASP A 11 10.12 -11.27 -12.98
CA ASP A 11 10.78 -11.28 -14.28
C ASP A 11 11.91 -10.22 -14.39
N PRO A 12 13.15 -10.63 -14.71
CA PRO A 12 14.30 -9.72 -14.91
C PRO A 12 14.08 -8.61 -15.95
N ILE A 13 13.34 -8.90 -17.03
CA ILE A 13 13.04 -7.94 -18.11
C ILE A 13 12.12 -6.84 -17.56
N TRP A 14 11.09 -7.24 -16.83
CA TRP A 14 10.18 -6.28 -16.19
C TRP A 14 10.89 -5.42 -15.15
N ARG A 15 11.82 -6.00 -14.37
CA ARG A 15 12.65 -5.24 -13.42
C ARG A 15 13.48 -4.16 -14.11
N GLN A 16 14.04 -4.45 -15.28
CA GLN A 16 14.77 -3.47 -16.08
C GLN A 16 13.86 -2.36 -16.60
N ILE A 17 12.74 -2.71 -17.24
CA ILE A 17 11.76 -1.73 -17.78
C ILE A 17 11.23 -0.80 -16.67
N LEU A 18 10.88 -1.36 -15.51
CA LEU A 18 10.38 -0.57 -14.37
C LEU A 18 11.44 0.38 -13.80
N SER A 19 12.70 -0.05 -13.76
CA SER A 19 13.82 0.80 -13.31
C SER A 19 14.07 1.95 -14.29
N GLU A 20 14.01 1.68 -15.61
CA GLU A 20 14.10 2.69 -16.66
C GLU A 20 12.95 3.72 -16.60
N LEU A 21 11.78 3.30 -16.09
CA LEU A 21 10.64 4.17 -15.82
C LEU A 21 10.73 4.95 -14.48
N ASN A 22 11.85 4.85 -13.76
CA ASN A 22 12.12 5.41 -12.42
C ASN A 22 11.30 4.80 -11.26
N ALA A 23 10.85 3.54 -11.37
CA ALA A 23 10.26 2.83 -10.23
C ALA A 23 11.35 2.27 -9.28
N THR A 24 11.00 2.05 -8.02
CA THR A 24 11.84 1.30 -7.08
C THR A 24 11.44 -0.17 -7.13
N VAL A 25 12.27 -1.01 -7.72
CA VAL A 25 12.01 -2.45 -7.87
C VAL A 25 12.45 -3.20 -6.62
N LEU A 26 11.60 -4.10 -6.12
CA LEU A 26 11.82 -4.86 -4.89
C LEU A 26 12.18 -6.32 -5.17
N ASP A 27 12.96 -6.93 -4.27
CA ASP A 27 13.41 -8.33 -4.39
C ASP A 27 12.41 -9.35 -3.84
N ALA A 28 11.44 -8.90 -3.04
CA ALA A 28 10.38 -9.75 -2.50
C ALA A 28 9.05 -8.98 -2.45
N PRO A 29 7.89 -9.66 -2.65
CA PRO A 29 6.59 -9.02 -2.54
C PRO A 29 6.34 -8.61 -1.09
N THR A 30 5.86 -7.38 -0.87
CA THR A 30 5.28 -6.99 0.41
C THR A 30 3.78 -6.75 0.24
N VAL A 31 3.01 -6.89 1.33
CA VAL A 31 1.52 -6.89 1.36
C VAL A 31 0.89 -5.58 0.83
N THR A 32 1.71 -4.55 0.60
CA THR A 32 1.32 -3.19 0.22
C THR A 32 1.88 -2.71 -1.11
N ASP A 33 2.78 -3.49 -1.73
CA ASP A 33 3.42 -3.09 -2.98
C ASP A 33 2.62 -3.61 -4.18
N VAL A 34 2.77 -2.93 -5.32
CA VAL A 34 2.18 -3.39 -6.57
C VAL A 34 2.91 -4.66 -6.96
N ASP A 35 2.17 -5.76 -7.02
CA ASP A 35 2.66 -7.04 -7.52
C ASP A 35 2.36 -7.12 -9.01
N MET A 36 3.41 -7.10 -9.82
CA MET A 36 3.29 -7.20 -11.28
C MET A 36 2.67 -8.53 -11.73
N ALA A 37 2.86 -9.61 -10.98
CA ALA A 37 2.25 -10.90 -11.32
C ALA A 37 0.71 -10.87 -11.20
N ASN A 38 0.17 -9.92 -10.44
CA ASN A 38 -1.27 -9.69 -10.29
C ASN A 38 -1.80 -8.58 -11.23
N LEU A 39 -0.92 -7.89 -11.96
CA LEU A 39 -1.30 -7.01 -13.05
C LEU A 39 -1.46 -7.89 -14.27
N ASP A 40 -2.69 -8.34 -14.56
CA ASP A 40 -3.09 -9.15 -15.73
C ASP A 40 -2.59 -8.55 -17.06
N ILE A 41 -1.29 -8.73 -17.34
CA ILE A 41 -0.52 -8.18 -18.45
C ILE A 41 -0.03 -9.40 -19.23
N SER A 42 -0.89 -9.89 -20.12
CA SER A 42 -0.62 -11.06 -20.96
C SER A 42 0.08 -10.73 -22.27
N ASP A 43 0.08 -9.46 -22.70
CA ASP A 43 0.57 -9.02 -24.00
C ASP A 43 1.67 -7.94 -23.89
N PRO A 44 2.50 -7.73 -24.93
CA PRO A 44 3.45 -6.61 -24.98
C PRO A 44 2.71 -5.27 -24.95
N VAL A 45 2.67 -4.62 -23.79
CA VAL A 45 1.99 -3.32 -23.61
C VAL A 45 2.93 -2.17 -23.88
N HIS A 46 2.41 -1.13 -24.54
CA HIS A 46 3.15 0.12 -24.73
C HIS A 46 3.50 0.74 -23.35
N PRO A 47 4.68 1.36 -23.14
CA PRO A 47 5.10 1.90 -21.84
C PRO A 47 4.09 2.84 -21.17
N MET A 48 3.31 3.56 -21.97
CA MET A 48 2.26 4.46 -21.48
C MET A 48 1.03 3.73 -20.93
N GLU A 49 0.68 2.59 -21.52
CA GLU A 49 -0.41 1.74 -21.04
C GLU A 49 0.02 0.96 -19.80
N LEU A 50 1.25 0.45 -19.78
CA LEU A 50 1.86 -0.11 -18.57
C LEU A 50 1.82 0.88 -17.41
N LYS A 51 2.22 2.13 -17.66
CA LYS A 51 2.14 3.21 -16.67
C LYS A 51 0.71 3.42 -16.18
N ALA A 52 -0.28 3.44 -17.07
CA ALA A 52 -1.68 3.61 -16.68
C ALA A 52 -2.19 2.44 -15.82
N ARG A 53 -1.83 1.20 -16.16
CA ARG A 53 -2.20 0.00 -15.39
C ARG A 53 -1.54 -0.01 -14.00
N ILE A 54 -0.25 0.32 -13.92
CA ILE A 54 0.46 0.46 -12.64
C ILE A 54 -0.18 1.56 -11.79
N LEU A 55 -0.44 2.73 -12.38
CA LEU A 55 -1.10 3.83 -11.67
C LEU A 55 -2.51 3.45 -11.20
N SER A 56 -3.28 2.74 -12.02
CA SER A 56 -4.59 2.21 -11.66
C SER A 56 -4.52 1.18 -10.55
N ALA A 57 -3.48 0.35 -10.51
CA ALA A 57 -3.27 -0.60 -9.42
C ALA A 57 -2.80 0.07 -8.12
N THR A 58 -2.17 1.24 -8.21
CA THR A 58 -1.91 2.11 -7.06
C THR A 58 -3.12 2.95 -6.63
N ASP A 59 -4.12 3.11 -7.50
CA ASP A 59 -5.35 3.81 -7.17
C ASP A 59 -6.23 2.93 -6.28
N ASN A 60 -6.10 3.16 -4.99
CA ASN A 60 -6.85 2.45 -3.98
C ASN A 60 -8.19 3.13 -3.63
N SER A 61 -8.62 4.16 -4.37
CA SER A 61 -9.87 4.87 -4.12
C SER A 61 -11.09 3.94 -4.12
N ARG A 62 -11.12 2.94 -5.02
CA ARG A 62 -12.18 1.93 -5.07
C ARG A 62 -12.17 1.03 -3.84
N LEU A 63 -11.00 0.59 -3.39
CA LEU A 63 -10.86 -0.26 -2.21
C LEU A 63 -11.22 0.51 -0.94
N LEU A 64 -10.81 1.78 -0.82
CA LEU A 64 -11.25 2.66 0.26
C LEU A 64 -12.78 2.83 0.22
N GLY A 65 -13.38 3.01 -0.95
CA GLY A 65 -14.83 3.04 -1.11
C GLY A 65 -15.53 1.78 -0.59
N GLN A 66 -14.94 0.60 -0.80
CA GLN A 66 -15.46 -0.67 -0.27
C GLN A 66 -15.30 -0.77 1.25
N ILE A 67 -14.16 -0.32 1.80
CA ILE A 67 -13.90 -0.35 3.23
C ILE A 67 -14.87 0.59 3.97
N PHE A 68 -15.02 1.82 3.50
CA PHE A 68 -15.83 2.85 4.15
C PHE A 68 -17.31 2.84 3.73
N GLY A 69 -17.72 1.98 2.80
CA GLY A 69 -19.07 1.93 2.24
C GLY A 69 -19.49 3.16 1.44
N THR A 70 -18.61 4.15 1.29
CA THR A 70 -18.84 5.42 0.59
C THR A 70 -17.55 5.90 -0.07
N PRO A 71 -17.63 6.62 -1.21
CA PRO A 71 -16.44 7.18 -1.85
C PRO A 71 -15.61 8.02 -0.87
N THR A 72 -14.42 7.53 -0.52
CA THR A 72 -13.59 8.11 0.54
C THR A 72 -12.17 8.32 0.04
N THR A 73 -11.69 9.55 0.23
CA THR A 73 -10.30 9.92 -0.03
C THR A 73 -9.57 10.15 1.30
N LEU A 74 -8.41 9.51 1.45
CA LEU A 74 -7.54 9.69 2.61
C LEU A 74 -6.18 10.26 2.17
N PRO A 75 -5.48 11.01 3.04
CA PRO A 75 -4.07 11.30 2.87
C PRO A 75 -3.25 10.04 2.63
N TYR A 76 -2.20 10.14 1.81
CA TYR A 76 -1.45 8.98 1.29
C TYR A 76 -1.08 7.93 2.33
N ILE A 77 -0.44 8.33 3.45
CA ILE A 77 -0.03 7.41 4.52
C ILE A 77 -1.23 6.77 5.23
N GLN A 78 -2.29 7.55 5.48
CA GLN A 78 -3.52 7.03 6.10
C GLN A 78 -4.22 6.02 5.20
N GLY A 79 -4.30 6.31 3.90
CA GLY A 79 -4.83 5.40 2.89
C GLY A 79 -4.06 4.09 2.88
N LYS A 80 -2.73 4.16 2.67
CA LYS A 80 -1.86 2.98 2.67
C LYS A 80 -1.99 2.15 3.94
N LEU A 81 -2.07 2.79 5.10
CA LEU A 81 -2.25 2.10 6.38
C LEU A 81 -3.57 1.33 6.43
N VAL A 82 -4.68 1.98 6.08
CA VAL A 82 -6.01 1.34 6.08
C VAL A 82 -6.04 0.15 5.10
N ILE A 83 -5.49 0.32 3.90
CA ILE A 83 -5.40 -0.72 2.88
C ILE A 83 -4.55 -1.91 3.37
N ALA A 84 -3.39 -1.64 3.98
CA ALA A 84 -2.51 -2.66 4.50
C ALA A 84 -3.21 -3.50 5.58
N LEU A 85 -3.87 -2.84 6.54
CA LEU A 85 -4.61 -3.51 7.60
C LEU A 85 -5.82 -4.29 7.06
N TYR A 86 -6.51 -3.77 6.04
CA TYR A 86 -7.62 -4.46 5.40
C TYR A 86 -7.17 -5.74 4.68
N LYS A 87 -6.15 -5.65 3.82
CA LYS A 87 -5.64 -6.79 3.03
C LYS A 87 -5.05 -7.91 3.90
N SER A 88 -4.40 -7.56 5.01
CA SER A 88 -3.76 -8.53 5.92
C SER A 88 -4.69 -9.11 6.99
N GLY A 89 -5.81 -8.45 7.29
CA GLY A 89 -6.62 -8.76 8.47
C GLY A 89 -5.94 -8.39 9.81
N GLY A 90 -4.75 -7.77 9.75
CA GLY A 90 -4.00 -7.27 10.90
C GLY A 90 -2.49 -7.38 10.74
N MET A 91 -1.76 -6.41 11.29
CA MET A 91 -0.30 -6.36 11.21
C MET A 91 0.34 -5.99 12.55
N SER A 92 1.52 -6.55 12.83
CA SER A 92 2.39 -6.03 13.89
C SER A 92 2.88 -4.62 13.55
N SER A 93 3.38 -3.87 14.55
CA SER A 93 3.99 -2.55 14.29
C SER A 93 5.14 -2.63 13.28
N SER A 94 6.00 -3.64 13.37
CA SER A 94 7.13 -3.84 12.46
C SER A 94 6.68 -4.14 11.03
N ASP A 95 5.66 -4.99 10.86
CA ASP A 95 5.16 -5.33 9.53
C ASP A 95 4.42 -4.15 8.90
N LEU A 96 3.68 -3.39 9.71
CA LEU A 96 3.02 -2.17 9.24
C LEU A 96 4.03 -1.12 8.77
N LYS A 97 5.15 -0.96 9.48
CA LYS A 97 6.24 -0.06 9.06
C LYS A 97 6.85 -0.51 7.73
N ARG A 98 7.16 -1.80 7.58
CA ARG A 98 7.68 -2.36 6.32
C ARG A 98 6.69 -2.13 5.17
N ALA A 99 5.41 -2.35 5.43
CA ALA A 99 4.34 -2.16 4.47
C ALA A 99 4.18 -0.67 4.04
N LEU A 100 4.50 0.25 4.94
CA LEU A 100 4.53 1.68 4.62
C LEU A 100 5.85 2.14 3.96
N GLY A 101 6.80 1.23 3.75
CA GLY A 101 8.10 1.50 3.13
C GLY A 101 9.18 1.99 4.09
N TYR A 102 8.98 1.85 5.40
CA TYR A 102 9.95 2.19 6.45
C TYR A 102 10.74 0.96 6.91
N ALA A 103 11.95 1.17 7.45
CA ALA A 103 12.65 0.11 8.16
C ALA A 103 11.92 -0.26 9.46
N ALA A 104 11.93 -1.55 9.80
CA ALA A 104 11.09 -2.13 10.86
C ALA A 104 11.43 -1.60 12.27
N ASP A 105 12.70 -1.29 12.49
CA ASP A 105 13.30 -0.79 13.73
C ASP A 105 13.26 0.74 13.85
N THR A 106 12.91 1.46 12.79
CA THR A 106 12.85 2.93 12.82
C THR A 106 11.69 3.39 13.70
N SER A 107 11.96 4.27 14.67
CA SER A 107 10.90 4.99 15.38
C SER A 107 10.23 5.95 14.41
N THR A 108 8.95 5.70 14.12
CA THR A 108 8.21 6.46 13.10
C THR A 108 7.00 7.11 13.77
N HIS A 109 7.22 8.31 14.33
CA HIS A 109 6.13 9.17 14.82
C HIS A 109 5.06 9.40 13.74
N THR A 110 5.41 9.29 12.47
CA THR A 110 4.49 9.37 11.33
C THR A 110 3.41 8.29 11.35
N VAL A 111 3.74 7.04 11.69
CA VAL A 111 2.76 5.94 11.74
C VAL A 111 1.81 6.13 12.91
N ASP A 112 2.34 6.44 14.08
CA ASP A 112 1.53 6.69 15.28
C ASP A 112 0.62 7.91 15.10
N THR A 113 1.13 8.97 14.45
CA THR A 113 0.35 10.17 14.12
C THR A 113 -0.77 9.86 13.13
N ALA A 114 -0.51 9.04 12.11
CA ALA A 114 -1.53 8.63 11.16
C ALA A 114 -2.63 7.80 11.83
N ILE A 115 -2.26 6.85 12.71
CA ILE A 115 -3.22 6.06 13.51
C ILE A 115 -4.04 6.98 14.41
N TYR A 116 -3.39 7.92 15.10
CA TYR A 116 -4.06 8.89 15.96
C TYR A 116 -5.07 9.75 15.19
N GLN A 117 -4.69 10.27 14.02
CA GLN A 117 -5.57 11.06 13.17
C GLN A 117 -6.77 10.26 12.66
N LEU A 118 -6.57 9.00 12.28
CA LEU A 118 -7.64 8.10 11.86
C LEU A 118 -8.61 7.81 13.01
N ARG A 119 -8.10 7.49 14.20
CA ARG A 119 -8.93 7.31 15.41
C ARG A 119 -9.70 8.56 15.80
N ARG A 120 -9.09 9.74 15.63
CA ARG A 120 -9.76 11.01 15.89
C ARG A 120 -10.89 11.29 14.90
N LYS A 121 -10.72 10.90 13.64
CA LYS A 121 -11.69 11.17 12.56
C LYS A 121 -12.85 10.17 12.52
N PHE A 122 -12.55 8.88 12.71
CA PHE A 122 -13.51 7.79 12.52
C PHE A 122 -13.90 7.07 13.82
N GLY A 123 -13.40 7.53 14.96
CA GLY A 123 -13.66 6.94 16.27
C GLY A 123 -12.48 6.10 16.78
N ARG A 124 -12.35 6.03 18.10
CA ARG A 124 -11.23 5.38 18.79
C ARG A 124 -11.06 3.92 18.37
N ASP A 125 -12.18 3.24 18.10
CA ASP A 125 -12.21 1.81 17.77
C ASP A 125 -12.01 1.53 16.29
N PHE A 126 -11.88 2.55 15.44
CA PHE A 126 -11.65 2.39 14.00
C PHE A 126 -10.35 1.61 13.70
N ILE A 127 -9.31 1.84 14.50
CA ILE A 127 -8.11 0.99 14.51
C ILE A 127 -7.95 0.45 15.93
N THR A 128 -8.08 -0.86 16.08
CA THR A 128 -7.85 -1.55 17.36
C THR A 128 -6.43 -2.10 17.41
N THR A 129 -5.90 -2.21 18.62
CA THR A 129 -4.59 -2.83 18.86
C THR A 129 -4.77 -3.89 19.92
N ASN A 130 -4.42 -5.14 19.62
CA ASN A 130 -4.46 -6.25 20.57
C ASN A 130 -3.14 -7.04 20.47
N ASN A 131 -2.44 -7.24 21.59
CA ASN A 131 -1.14 -7.92 21.66
C ASN A 131 -0.11 -7.41 20.62
N GLY A 132 -0.06 -6.09 20.40
CA GLY A 132 0.88 -5.48 19.44
C GLY A 132 0.48 -5.60 17.95
N VAL A 133 -0.68 -6.20 17.66
CA VAL A 133 -1.24 -6.31 16.31
C VAL A 133 -2.32 -5.25 16.12
N TYR A 134 -2.17 -4.41 15.10
CA TYR A 134 -3.15 -3.43 14.66
C TYR A 134 -4.14 -4.08 13.71
N LYS A 135 -5.43 -3.75 13.85
CA LYS A 135 -6.52 -4.22 12.98
C LYS A 135 -7.50 -3.08 12.72
N LEU A 136 -8.17 -3.13 11.57
CA LEU A 136 -9.37 -2.31 11.36
C LEU A 136 -10.49 -2.82 12.27
N GLY A 137 -11.15 -1.92 12.98
CA GLY A 137 -12.35 -2.20 13.75
C GLY A 137 -13.60 -2.16 12.87
N ARG A 138 -14.78 -2.10 13.52
CA ARG A 138 -16.03 -1.85 12.81
C ARG A 138 -16.10 -0.38 12.37
N ILE A 139 -16.58 -0.18 11.16
CA ILE A 139 -16.90 1.12 10.54
C ILE A 139 -18.40 1.33 10.66
#